data_AF-Q2U8T1-F1
#
_entry.id   AF-Q2U8T1-F1
#
_cell.length_a   1.000
_cell.length_b   1.000
_cell.length_c   1.000
_cell.angle_alpha   90.00
_cell.angle_beta   90.00
_cell.angle_gamma   90.00
#
_symmetry.space_group_name_H-M   'P 1'
#
loop_
_entity.id
_entity.type
_entity.pdbx_description
1 polymer ?
#
loop_
_entity_poly.entity_id
_entity_poly.type
_entity_poly.pdbx_seq_one_letter_code
_entity_poly.pdbx_strand_id
1 'polypeptide(L)'
;MPYIMEIYTDGGCRRNGRSDAIGAAAVVFKNRFGKCTGWTRSLPRYPPPTNQRAEITAIIFALEKALDKFERLDTNPYLEIERGRRRGVYLDSEGGESEGG
;
A
#
# COMPACT_ATOMS: atom_id res chain seq x y z
N MET A 1 22.53 -9.55 -6.63
CA MET A 1 21.14 -9.88 -6.25
C MET A 1 20.33 -8.60 -6.34
N PRO A 2 19.26 -8.57 -7.15
CA PRO A 2 18.40 -7.41 -7.27
C PRO A 2 17.76 -7.08 -5.92
N TYR A 3 17.63 -5.79 -5.60
CA TYR A 3 17.07 -5.36 -4.33
C TYR A 3 15.54 -5.41 -4.38
N ILE A 4 14.94 -6.23 -3.51
CA ILE A 4 13.49 -6.26 -3.33
C ILE A 4 13.09 -5.09 -2.43
N MET A 5 12.15 -4.27 -2.90
CA MET A 5 11.55 -3.20 -2.12
C MET A 5 10.08 -3.55 -1.86
N GLU A 6 9.71 -3.60 -0.58
CA GLU A 6 8.34 -3.86 -0.19
C GLU A 6 7.56 -2.53 -0.20
N ILE A 7 6.44 -2.52 -0.94
CA ILE A 7 5.54 -1.37 -1.02
C ILE A 7 4.21 -1.78 -0.42
N TYR A 8 3.79 -1.09 0.63
CA TYR A 8 2.51 -1.31 1.30
C TYR A 8 1.56 -0.17 0.94
N THR A 9 0.31 -0.52 0.67
CA THR A 9 -0.74 0.42 0.30
C THR A 9 -1.95 0.23 1.18
N ASP A 10 -2.58 1.33 1.55
CA ASP A 10 -3.89 1.32 2.20
C ASP A 10 -4.72 2.52 1.74
N GLY A 11 -6.03 2.37 1.72
CA GLY A 11 -6.95 3.41 1.30
C GLY A 11 -8.26 3.30 2.05
N GLY A 12 -8.74 4.43 2.57
CA GLY A 12 -9.96 4.48 3.35
C GLY A 12 -10.82 5.68 3.03
N CYS A 13 -12.11 5.54 3.30
CA CYS A 13 -13.08 6.62 3.16
C CYS A 13 -14.01 6.69 4.36
N ARG A 14 -13.99 7.84 5.06
CA ARG A 14 -15.00 8.17 6.05
C ARG A 14 -16.30 8.52 5.34
N ARG A 15 -17.44 8.02 5.83
CA ARG A 15 -18.79 8.25 5.25
C ARG A 15 -18.88 7.85 3.77
N ASN A 16 -18.30 6.68 3.44
CA ASN A 16 -18.25 6.04 2.12
C ASN A 16 -19.38 6.44 1.16
N GLY A 17 -19.07 7.22 0.11
CA GLY A 17 -19.99 7.60 -0.95
C GLY A 17 -20.98 8.74 -0.64
N ARG A 18 -20.97 9.30 0.58
CA ARG A 18 -21.85 10.43 0.95
C ARG A 18 -21.29 11.77 0.48
N SER A 19 -22.15 12.79 0.39
CA SER A 19 -21.79 14.14 -0.05
C SER A 19 -20.68 14.81 0.78
N ASP A 20 -20.52 14.39 2.03
CA ASP A 20 -19.49 14.86 2.96
C ASP A 20 -18.42 13.80 3.28
N ALA A 21 -18.27 12.81 2.37
CA ALA A 21 -17.25 11.78 2.47
C ALA A 21 -15.83 12.36 2.35
N ILE A 22 -14.90 11.78 3.09
CA ILE A 22 -13.48 12.12 3.06
C ILE A 22 -12.70 10.85 2.81
N GLY A 23 -12.04 10.77 1.65
CA GLY A 23 -11.18 9.66 1.26
C GLY A 23 -9.71 10.02 1.34
N ALA A 24 -8.89 9.04 1.71
CA ALA A 24 -7.43 9.15 1.70
C ALA A 24 -6.78 7.84 1.23
N ALA A 25 -5.64 7.97 0.58
CA ALA A 25 -4.77 6.88 0.18
C ALA A 25 -3.40 7.07 0.82
N ALA A 26 -2.75 5.98 1.20
CA ALA A 26 -1.42 5.96 1.78
C ALA A 26 -0.54 4.90 1.11
N VAL A 27 0.74 5.20 1.00
CA VAL A 27 1.75 4.27 0.52
C VAL A 27 2.99 4.35 1.40
N VAL A 28 3.58 3.19 1.72
CA VAL A 28 4.80 3.07 2.52
C VAL A 28 5.81 2.20 1.78
N PHE A 29 7.01 2.73 1.57
CA PHE A 29 8.15 1.97 1.07
C PHE A 29 8.98 1.53 2.27
N LYS A 30 9.21 0.23 2.38
CA LYS A 30 10.09 -0.35 3.40
C LYS A 30 11.37 -0.82 2.74
N ASN A 31 12.50 -0.28 3.18
CA ASN A 31 13.80 -0.73 2.69
C ASN A 31 14.27 -1.99 3.43
N ARG A 32 15.37 -2.59 2.96
CA ARG A 32 15.96 -3.80 3.56
C ARG A 32 16.35 -3.68 5.04
N PHE A 33 16.52 -2.46 5.53
CA PHE A 33 16.88 -2.18 6.92
C PHE A 33 15.65 -1.90 7.80
N GLY A 34 14.44 -2.13 7.26
CA GLY A 34 13.19 -1.87 7.96
C GLY A 34 12.81 -0.39 8.05
N LYS A 35 13.57 0.53 7.44
CA LYS A 35 13.20 1.95 7.41
C LYS A 35 12.02 2.16 6.49
N CYS A 36 10.96 2.75 7.03
CA CYS A 36 9.76 3.11 6.31
C CYS A 36 9.80 4.57 5.83
N THR A 37 9.43 4.81 4.58
CA THR A 37 9.15 6.15 4.04
C THR A 37 7.72 6.15 3.51
N GLY A 38 6.89 7.07 4.00
CA GLY A 38 5.46 7.08 3.72
C GLY A 38 5.00 8.35 3.00
N TRP A 39 3.95 8.22 2.20
CA TRP A 39 3.27 9.32 1.53
C TRP A 39 1.76 9.13 1.64
N THR A 40 1.02 10.24 1.64
CA THR A 40 -0.44 10.24 1.65
C THR A 40 -0.99 11.12 0.52
N ARG A 41 -2.22 10.83 0.10
CA ARG A 41 -2.95 11.60 -0.90
C ARG A 41 -4.43 11.64 -0.52
N SER A 42 -5.01 12.83 -0.45
CA SER A 42 -6.46 12.98 -0.31
C SER A 42 -7.17 12.70 -1.63
N LEU A 43 -8.32 12.02 -1.57
CA LEU A 43 -9.14 11.81 -2.76
C LEU A 43 -9.91 13.09 -3.12
N PRO A 44 -10.18 13.32 -4.42
CA PRO A 44 -11.06 14.39 -4.87
C PRO A 44 -12.45 14.28 -4.22
N ARG A 45 -13.06 15.43 -3.87
CA ARG A 45 -14.39 15.49 -3.27
C ARG A 45 -15.52 15.11 -4.24
N TYR A 46 -15.32 15.29 -5.55
CA TYR A 46 -16.29 14.94 -6.58
C TYR A 46 -15.66 14.02 -7.65
N PRO A 47 -16.32 12.91 -8.03
CA PRO A 47 -17.48 12.33 -7.34
C PRO A 47 -17.13 11.99 -5.87
N PRO A 48 -18.10 11.82 -4.97
CA PRO A 48 -17.83 11.48 -3.58
C PRO A 48 -16.87 10.30 -3.44
N PRO A 49 -15.85 10.39 -2.56
CA PRO A 49 -14.91 9.30 -2.35
C PRO A 49 -15.61 8.05 -1.80
N THR A 50 -15.05 6.89 -2.16
CA THR A 50 -15.46 5.59 -1.63
C THR A 50 -14.24 4.81 -1.15
N ASN A 51 -14.45 3.77 -0.33
CA ASN A 51 -13.38 2.87 0.09
C ASN A 51 -12.67 2.24 -1.12
N GLN A 52 -13.44 1.75 -2.10
CA GLN A 52 -12.88 1.13 -3.31
C GLN A 52 -12.02 2.11 -4.11
N ARG A 53 -12.50 3.36 -4.27
CA ARG A 53 -11.71 4.40 -4.94
C ARG A 53 -10.45 4.72 -4.15
N ALA A 54 -10.50 4.71 -2.82
CA ALA A 54 -9.35 4.99 -1.97
C ALA A 54 -8.27 3.91 -2.10
N GLU A 55 -8.65 2.63 -2.04
CA GLU A 55 -7.73 1.50 -2.23
C GLU A 55 -7.09 1.51 -3.62
N ILE A 56 -7.88 1.70 -4.69
CA ILE A 56 -7.35 1.81 -6.06
C ILE A 56 -6.42 3.01 -6.19
N THR A 57 -6.77 4.15 -5.58
CA THR A 57 -5.91 5.34 -5.56
C THR A 57 -4.59 5.04 -4.86
N ALA A 58 -4.58 4.24 -3.78
CA ALA A 58 -3.35 3.85 -3.09
C ALA A 58 -2.45 2.97 -3.96
N ILE A 59 -3.02 2.05 -4.74
CA ILE A 59 -2.27 1.23 -5.71
C ILE A 59 -1.67 2.10 -6.82
N ILE A 60 -2.46 2.98 -7.43
CA ILE A 60 -1.96 3.91 -8.46
C ILE A 60 -0.84 4.78 -7.88
N PHE A 61 -1.03 5.31 -6.68
CA PHE A 61 -0.05 6.15 -6.02
C PHE A 61 1.25 5.40 -5.70
N ALA A 62 1.17 4.11 -5.34
CA ALA A 62 2.33 3.26 -5.18
C ALA A 62 3.10 3.05 -6.47
N LEU A 63 2.40 2.78 -7.58
CA LEU A 63 3.04 2.62 -8.89
C LEU A 63 3.70 3.91 -9.37
N GLU A 64 3.06 5.06 -9.18
CA GLU A 64 3.66 6.37 -9.46
C GLU A 64 4.95 6.59 -8.66
N LYS A 65 4.95 6.25 -7.36
CA LYS A 65 6.14 6.34 -6.51
C LYS A 65 7.22 5.33 -6.89
N ALA A 66 6.83 4.15 -7.34
CA ALA A 66 7.77 3.13 -7.81
C ALA A 66 8.49 3.59 -9.07
N LEU A 67 7.75 4.18 -10.02
CA LEU A 67 8.33 4.78 -11.24
C LEU A 67 9.23 5.98 -10.91
N ASP A 68 8.79 6.91 -10.06
CA ASP A 68 9.63 8.04 -9.62
C ASP A 68 10.93 7.56 -8.93
N LYS A 69 10.88 6.44 -8.20
CA LYS A 69 12.07 5.83 -7.61
C LYS A 69 12.94 5.16 -8.66
N PHE A 70 12.34 4.46 -9.63
CA PHE A 70 13.01 3.78 -10.73
C PHE A 70 13.85 4.75 -11.57
N GLU A 71 13.27 5.87 -12.00
CA GLU A 71 13.95 6.91 -12.79
C GLU A 71 15.16 7.55 -12.07
N ARG A 72 15.23 7.43 -10.74
CA ARG A 72 16.34 7.96 -9.92
C ARG A 72 17.42 6.93 -9.63
N LEU A 73 17.25 5.69 -10.06
CA LEU A 73 18.26 4.65 -9.90
C LEU A 73 19.17 4.66 -11.12
N ASP A 74 20.47 4.84 -10.90
CA ASP A 74 21.51 4.88 -11.92
C ASP A 74 21.88 3.47 -12.45
N THR A 75 20.95 2.51 -12.36
CA THR A 75 21.16 1.08 -12.68
C THR A 75 20.07 0.56 -13.62
N ASN A 76 20.02 -0.76 -13.88
CA ASN A 76 18.92 -1.44 -14.59
C ASN A 76 17.98 -2.18 -13.61
N PRO A 77 17.15 -1.47 -12.82
CA PRO A 77 16.18 -2.11 -11.94
C PRO A 77 15.10 -2.83 -12.74
N TYR A 78 14.39 -3.77 -12.10
CA TYR A 78 13.17 -4.36 -12.62
C TYR A 78 12.11 -4.42 -11.51
N LEU A 79 10.83 -4.31 -11.89
CA LEU A 79 9.70 -4.35 -10.95
C LEU A 79 8.97 -5.68 -11.09
N GLU A 80 9.00 -6.48 -10.04
CA GLU A 80 8.19 -7.69 -9.91
C GLU A 80 7.02 -7.39 -8.97
N ILE A 81 5.80 -7.66 -9.43
CA ILE A 81 4.57 -7.38 -8.68
C ILE A 81 4.01 -8.69 -8.16
N GLU A 82 4.12 -8.89 -6.85
CA GLU A 82 3.45 -9.98 -6.16
C GLU A 82 2.33 -9.44 -5.27
N ARG A 83 1.20 -10.14 -5.24
CA ARG A 83 0.13 -9.83 -4.29
C ARG A 83 0.55 -10.38 -2.94
N GLY A 84 0.77 -9.50 -1.96
CA GLY A 84 1.10 -9.91 -0.60
C GLY A 84 0.10 -10.95 -0.09
N ARG A 85 0.55 -12.21 0.02
CA ARG A 85 -0.18 -13.22 0.79
C ARG A 85 -0.19 -12.71 2.22
N ARG A 86 -1.38 -12.49 2.79
CA ARG A 86 -1.47 -12.49 4.26
C ARG A 86 -0.82 -13.80 4.69
N ARG A 87 0.28 -13.75 5.44
CA ARG A 87 0.63 -14.86 6.31
C ARG A 87 -0.62 -15.07 7.15
N GLY A 88 -1.30 -16.19 6.92
CA GLY A 88 -2.44 -16.57 7.72
C GLY A 88 -1.94 -16.74 9.13
N VAL A 89 -2.25 -15.78 10.01
CA VAL A 89 -2.29 -16.09 11.44
C VAL A 89 -3.52 -16.97 11.58
N TYR A 90 -3.30 -18.29 11.63
CA TYR A 90 -4.32 -19.18 12.12
C TYR A 90 -4.45 -18.88 13.60
N LEU A 91 -5.58 -18.30 14.01
CA LEU A 91 -5.95 -18.31 15.42
C LEU A 91 -6.35 -19.74 15.72
N ASP A 92 -5.52 -20.45 16.47
CA ASP A 92 -5.90 -21.71 17.05
C ASP A 92 -7.15 -21.48 17.91
N SER A 93 -8.02 -22.48 18.02
CA SER A 93 -9.30 -22.40 18.75
C SER A 93 -9.20 -22.01 20.24
N GLU A 94 -7.99 -21.77 20.74
CA GLU A 94 -7.66 -21.32 22.09
C GLU A 94 -6.93 -19.97 22.17
N GLY A 95 -6.78 -19.23 21.06
CA GLY A 95 -6.30 -17.84 21.08
C GLY A 95 -4.79 -17.65 21.33
N GLY A 96 -3.95 -18.64 21.01
CA GLY A 96 -2.49 -18.51 21.02
C GLY A 96 -1.93 -18.15 19.64
N GLU A 97 -1.03 -17.17 19.56
CA GLU A 97 -0.28 -16.84 18.33
C GLU A 97 0.88 -17.84 18.14
N SER A 98 0.96 -18.49 16.98
CA SER A 98 2.13 -19.28 16.58
C SER A 98 2.61 -18.88 15.18
N GLU A 99 3.92 -18.68 15.02
CA GLU A 99 4.56 -18.41 13.72
C GLU A 99 4.97 -19.75 13.07
N GLY A 100 4.33 -20.12 11.96
CA GLY A 100 4.68 -21.30 11.17
C GLY A 100 5.99 -21.12 10.40
N GLY A 101 6.90 -22.09 10.55
CA GLY A 101 8.18 -22.20 9.83
C GLY A 101 8.06 -22.69 8.39
#